data_AF-A0A210PVK4-F1
#
_entry.id   AF-A0A210PVK4-F1
#
_cell.length_a   1.000
_cell.length_b   1.000
_cell.length_c   1.000
_cell.angle_alpha   90.00
_cell.angle_beta   90.00
_cell.angle_gamma   90.00
#
_symmetry.space_group_name_H-M   'P 1'
#
loop_
_entity.id
_entity.type
_entity.pdbx_description
1 polymer ?
#
loop_
_entity_poly.entity_id
_entity_poly.type
_entity_poly.pdbx_seq_one_letter_code
_entity_poly.pdbx_strand_id
1 'polypeptide(L)'
;MSSVAGLLALMTAIMHVSEVQAQCTMIDACSCFMPDGNVVDIKSLGDNNGFAKFFAVPGPDAFYYSLNLCYPFNEGACSGAAGCQTSADFLSTFQIGDASSAMFSTDMSNNVHVLYTSPTDDGRFRTVDVTLQCDPNSLEPNIQVFGEQGFNSLLYTFTITSQCACPGVCATNPNPIDPSGKVVITTEAGISSGTILCIIALVGAVVYVGGGMTYMRVRKNAAGVGMLPHKEFWAAIPGLIKAGAVFTYQKIRGKISGQEYSSI
;
A
#
# COMPACT_ATOMS: atom_id res chain seq x y z
N MET A 1 -1.56 14.37 79.86
CA MET A 1 -1.08 15.49 79.02
C MET A 1 0.32 15.13 78.55
N SER A 2 0.69 14.89 77.30
CA SER A 2 0.01 14.69 76.02
C SER A 2 1.03 13.89 75.20
N SER A 3 0.73 12.64 74.84
CA SER A 3 0.59 12.17 73.45
C SER A 3 1.50 12.85 72.41
N VAL A 4 2.52 12.14 71.94
CA VAL A 4 3.25 12.40 70.68
C VAL A 4 3.37 11.04 69.99
N ALA A 5 2.32 10.60 69.30
CA ALA A 5 2.08 10.81 67.88
C ALA A 5 3.20 10.19 67.01
N GLY A 6 3.02 8.90 66.70
CA GLY A 6 3.77 8.22 65.67
C GLY A 6 3.42 8.79 64.29
N LEU A 7 4.45 8.99 63.47
CA LEU A 7 4.30 9.28 62.05
C LEU A 7 5.10 8.21 61.29
N LEU A 8 4.42 7.12 60.94
CA LEU A 8 4.93 6.18 59.94
C LEU A 8 4.80 6.88 58.58
N ALA A 9 5.90 7.40 58.04
CA ALA A 9 5.93 7.92 56.68
C ALA A 9 5.93 6.72 55.72
N LEU A 10 4.74 6.39 55.19
CA LEU A 10 4.59 5.44 54.09
C LEU A 10 5.15 6.11 52.82
N MET A 11 6.42 5.84 52.49
CA MET A 11 6.99 6.19 51.19
C MET A 11 6.29 5.35 50.11
N THR A 12 5.20 5.85 49.54
CA THR A 12 4.69 5.30 48.27
C THR A 12 5.67 5.70 47.18
N ALA A 13 6.56 4.78 46.81
CA ALA A 13 7.31 4.88 45.57
C ALA A 13 6.30 4.90 44.42
N ILE A 14 6.08 6.06 43.84
CA ILE A 14 5.36 6.18 42.58
C ILE A 14 6.28 5.49 41.56
N MET A 15 5.97 4.24 41.22
CA MET A 15 6.51 3.63 40.02
C MET A 15 5.97 4.48 38.87
N HIS A 16 6.79 5.39 38.35
CA HIS A 16 6.57 5.90 37.02
C HIS A 16 6.72 4.70 36.09
N VAL A 17 5.58 4.14 35.68
CA VAL A 17 5.53 3.33 34.46
C VAL A 17 5.97 4.30 33.37
N SER A 18 7.24 4.21 32.99
CA SER A 18 7.68 4.82 31.74
C SER A 18 6.87 4.09 30.69
N GLU A 19 5.89 4.77 30.12
CA GLU A 19 5.18 4.30 28.96
C GLU A 19 6.28 3.94 27.95
N VAL A 20 6.42 2.65 27.64
CA VAL A 20 7.37 2.22 26.60
C VAL A 20 6.85 2.87 25.34
N GLN A 21 7.47 3.99 24.96
CA GLN A 21 7.14 4.69 23.72
C GLN A 21 7.13 3.64 22.62
N ALA A 22 6.05 3.61 21.85
CA ALA A 22 5.77 2.54 20.93
C ALA A 22 6.74 2.58 19.76
N GLN A 23 7.99 2.16 19.97
CA GLN A 23 9.06 2.37 19.04
C GLN A 23 9.01 1.29 17.94
N CYS A 24 8.71 1.73 16.73
CA CYS A 24 8.89 0.98 15.49
C CYS A 24 10.35 0.52 15.40
N THR A 25 10.59 -0.78 15.59
CA THR A 25 11.92 -1.38 15.56
C THR A 25 12.22 -1.87 14.15
N MET A 26 13.17 -1.23 13.48
CA MET A 26 13.55 -1.55 12.10
C MET A 26 13.90 -3.04 11.93
N ILE A 27 13.28 -3.69 10.96
CA ILE A 27 13.58 -5.07 10.55
C ILE A 27 14.54 -5.03 9.36
N ASP A 28 14.20 -4.24 8.35
CA ASP A 28 15.00 -3.98 7.16
C ASP A 28 14.75 -2.54 6.66
N ALA A 29 15.32 -2.17 5.50
CA ALA A 29 15.16 -0.84 4.90
C ALA A 29 13.70 -0.45 4.54
N CYS A 30 12.76 -1.38 4.69
CA CYS A 30 11.40 -1.27 4.21
C CYS A 30 10.33 -1.66 5.22
N SER A 31 10.72 -2.08 6.42
CA SER A 31 9.77 -2.57 7.37
C SER A 31 10.25 -2.41 8.80
N CYS A 32 9.29 -2.27 9.70
CA CYS A 32 9.55 -2.25 11.12
C CYS A 32 8.49 -3.00 11.91
N PHE A 33 8.93 -3.52 13.05
CA PHE A 33 8.10 -4.20 14.01
C PHE A 33 7.52 -3.19 15.02
N MET A 34 6.20 -3.23 15.19
CA MET A 34 5.48 -2.41 16.16
C MET A 34 5.28 -3.18 17.47
N PRO A 35 5.20 -2.49 18.63
CA PRO A 35 5.01 -3.16 19.93
C PRO A 35 3.69 -3.92 20.08
N ASP A 36 2.69 -3.60 19.26
CA ASP A 36 1.40 -4.31 19.21
C ASP A 36 1.51 -5.70 18.53
N GLY A 37 2.70 -6.07 18.06
CA GLY A 37 3.00 -7.33 17.41
C GLY A 37 2.87 -7.29 15.89
N ASN A 38 2.42 -6.17 15.32
CA ASN A 38 2.22 -6.02 13.89
C ASN A 38 3.47 -5.44 13.21
N VAL A 39 3.53 -5.55 11.87
CA VAL A 39 4.62 -5.00 11.06
C VAL A 39 4.08 -3.90 10.15
N VAL A 40 4.75 -2.76 10.12
CA VAL A 40 4.57 -1.77 9.06
C VAL A 40 5.52 -2.13 7.92
N ASP A 41 5.00 -2.48 6.76
CA ASP A 41 5.76 -2.82 5.54
C ASP A 41 5.42 -1.80 4.46
N ILE A 42 6.43 -1.02 4.07
CA ILE A 42 6.29 0.10 3.13
C ILE A 42 6.83 -0.22 1.74
N LYS A 43 7.12 -1.48 1.39
CA LYS A 43 7.63 -1.85 0.05
C LYS A 43 6.73 -1.34 -1.07
N SER A 44 5.42 -1.39 -0.89
CA SER A 44 4.45 -0.91 -1.88
C SER A 44 4.39 0.61 -2.02
N LEU A 45 5.01 1.36 -1.10
CA LEU A 45 5.13 2.82 -1.15
C LEU A 45 6.35 3.29 -1.96
N GLY A 46 7.09 2.36 -2.55
CA GLY A 46 8.15 2.62 -3.52
C GLY A 46 7.99 1.77 -4.78
N ASP A 47 8.72 2.13 -5.84
CA ASP A 47 8.79 1.35 -7.07
C ASP A 47 10.23 0.86 -7.33
N ASN A 48 10.40 -0.45 -7.55
CA ASN A 48 11.69 -1.07 -7.86
C ASN A 48 12.03 -1.06 -9.36
N ASN A 49 11.62 -0.01 -10.07
CA ASN A 49 11.83 0.15 -11.52
C ASN A 49 12.97 1.14 -11.84
N GLY A 50 13.64 1.68 -10.82
CA GLY A 50 14.70 2.67 -10.93
C GLY A 50 14.22 4.12 -11.11
N PHE A 51 12.91 4.37 -11.01
CA PHE A 51 12.30 5.70 -11.05
C PHE A 51 11.66 6.05 -9.70
N ALA A 52 11.49 7.34 -9.43
CA ALA A 52 10.79 7.79 -8.22
C ALA A 52 9.31 7.42 -8.26
N LYS A 53 8.77 6.88 -7.16
CA LYS A 53 7.34 6.61 -6.98
C LYS A 53 6.51 7.88 -7.07
N PHE A 54 6.98 8.90 -6.36
CA PHE A 54 6.42 10.24 -6.37
C PHE A 54 7.39 11.11 -7.15
N PHE A 55 7.05 11.46 -8.38
CA PHE A 55 7.95 12.18 -9.28
C PHE A 55 7.57 13.66 -9.36
N ALA A 56 8.55 14.54 -9.19
CA ALA A 56 8.44 15.99 -9.35
C ALA A 56 7.17 16.60 -8.71
N VAL A 57 6.91 16.26 -7.45
CA VAL A 57 5.77 16.79 -6.68
C VAL A 57 6.11 18.22 -6.26
N PRO A 58 5.27 19.22 -6.55
CA PRO A 58 5.56 20.62 -6.20
C PRO A 58 5.58 20.80 -4.67
N GLY A 59 6.63 21.47 -4.18
CA GLY A 59 6.72 21.92 -2.80
C GLY A 59 6.12 23.32 -2.59
N PRO A 60 6.07 23.81 -1.34
CA PRO A 60 5.69 25.18 -1.02
C PRO A 60 6.80 26.20 -1.29
N ASP A 61 8.04 25.72 -1.46
CA ASP A 61 9.19 26.47 -1.95
C ASP A 61 9.31 26.31 -3.47
N ALA A 62 10.15 27.11 -4.12
CA ALA A 62 10.32 27.11 -5.59
C ALA A 62 11.08 25.87 -6.12
N PHE A 63 10.66 24.70 -5.66
CA PHE A 63 11.26 23.40 -5.91
C PHE A 63 10.19 22.31 -6.12
N TYR A 64 10.62 21.27 -6.82
CA TYR A 64 9.92 20.01 -7.00
C TYR A 64 10.66 18.92 -6.25
N TYR A 65 9.94 17.91 -5.79
CA TYR A 65 10.48 16.81 -5.00
C TYR A 65 10.12 15.48 -5.60
N SER A 66 11.13 14.66 -5.84
CA SER A 66 10.99 13.27 -6.21
C SER A 66 11.37 12.38 -5.02
N LEU A 67 10.55 11.37 -4.72
CA LEU A 67 10.72 10.47 -3.58
C LEU A 67 10.44 9.02 -4.00
N ASN A 68 11.27 8.11 -3.51
CA ASN A 68 11.06 6.67 -3.61
C ASN A 68 11.44 6.02 -2.28
N LEU A 69 10.46 5.46 -1.58
CA LEU A 69 10.76 4.67 -0.39
C LEU A 69 11.35 3.33 -0.83
N CYS A 70 12.17 2.71 0.02
CA CYS A 70 12.76 1.37 -0.17
C CYS A 70 13.78 1.18 -1.30
N TYR A 71 13.54 1.77 -2.47
CA TYR A 71 14.23 1.44 -3.69
C TYR A 71 15.00 2.64 -4.23
N PRO A 72 16.26 2.45 -4.64
CA PRO A 72 17.04 3.54 -5.22
C PRO A 72 16.48 3.96 -6.57
N PHE A 73 16.55 5.27 -6.86
CA PHE A 73 16.33 5.81 -8.20
C PHE A 73 17.45 6.79 -8.58
N ASN A 74 17.52 7.11 -9.88
CA ASN A 74 18.45 8.10 -10.41
C ASN A 74 17.67 9.21 -11.12
N GLU A 75 18.01 10.47 -10.85
CA GLU A 75 17.38 11.65 -11.46
C GLU A 75 18.38 12.82 -11.50
N GLY A 76 18.74 13.29 -12.68
CA GLY A 76 19.72 14.37 -12.82
C GLY A 76 21.04 14.02 -12.15
N ALA A 77 21.44 14.82 -11.15
CA ALA A 77 22.63 14.59 -10.32
C ALA A 77 22.39 13.66 -9.12
N CYS A 78 21.14 13.27 -8.83
CA CYS A 78 20.81 12.33 -7.77
C CYS A 78 21.04 10.88 -8.22
N SER A 79 21.81 10.11 -7.46
CA SER A 79 22.20 8.74 -7.79
C SER A 79 22.00 7.82 -6.59
N GLY A 80 21.29 6.71 -6.77
CA GLY A 80 20.94 5.81 -5.66
C GLY A 80 20.05 6.50 -4.62
N ALA A 81 19.30 7.51 -5.03
CA ALA A 81 18.58 8.39 -4.13
C ALA A 81 17.30 7.73 -3.57
N ALA A 82 16.95 8.09 -2.35
CA ALA A 82 15.59 7.97 -1.80
C ALA A 82 14.78 9.24 -2.04
N GLY A 83 15.46 10.39 -2.12
CA GLY A 83 14.84 11.69 -2.40
C GLY A 83 15.75 12.60 -3.22
N CYS A 84 15.15 13.35 -4.14
CA CYS A 84 15.81 14.33 -4.99
C CYS A 84 14.98 15.63 -5.02
N GLN A 85 15.63 16.77 -4.84
CA GLN A 85 15.01 18.10 -4.97
C GLN A 85 15.44 18.72 -6.29
N THR A 86 14.50 19.29 -7.04
CA THR A 86 14.74 19.90 -8.35
C THR A 86 14.26 21.35 -8.34
N SER A 87 15.13 22.27 -8.73
CA SER A 87 14.80 23.70 -8.88
C SER A 87 13.64 23.95 -9.85
N ALA A 88 12.86 25.02 -9.64
CA ALA A 88 11.70 25.32 -10.47
C ALA A 88 11.99 25.55 -11.97
N ASP A 89 13.23 25.92 -12.33
CA ASP A 89 13.69 26.02 -13.71
C ASP A 89 14.19 24.67 -14.29
N PHE A 90 14.20 23.62 -13.47
CA PHE A 90 14.68 22.27 -13.77
C PHE A 90 16.16 22.20 -14.19
N LEU A 91 16.96 23.23 -13.86
CA LEU A 91 18.38 23.26 -14.23
C LEU A 91 19.30 22.66 -13.16
N SER A 92 18.84 22.64 -11.91
CA SER A 92 19.61 22.11 -10.77
C SER A 92 18.82 21.05 -10.01
N THR A 93 19.50 19.94 -9.70
CA THR A 93 19.00 18.83 -8.87
C THR A 93 19.92 18.60 -7.68
N PHE A 94 19.36 18.32 -6.52
CA PHE A 94 20.07 18.14 -5.26
C PHE A 94 19.63 16.83 -4.61
N GLN A 95 20.59 15.92 -4.35
CA GLN A 95 20.29 14.71 -3.58
C GLN A 95 20.02 15.09 -2.13
N ILE A 96 18.86 14.67 -1.62
CA ILE A 96 18.40 14.99 -0.26
C ILE A 96 18.34 13.76 0.65
N GLY A 97 18.37 12.55 0.08
CA GLY A 97 18.45 11.29 0.83
C GLY A 97 18.97 10.14 -0.02
N ASP A 98 19.76 9.25 0.57
CA ASP A 98 20.31 8.04 -0.03
C ASP A 98 19.46 6.80 0.34
N ALA A 99 19.07 5.97 -0.62
CA ALA A 99 18.19 4.82 -0.38
C ALA A 99 18.80 3.76 0.56
N SER A 100 20.13 3.69 0.66
CA SER A 100 20.82 2.76 1.57
C SER A 100 20.82 3.20 3.04
N SER A 101 20.41 4.44 3.32
CA SER A 101 20.50 5.05 4.66
C SER A 101 19.20 4.98 5.48
N ALA A 102 18.25 4.15 5.03
CA ALA A 102 16.93 4.03 5.64
C ALA A 102 17.01 3.79 7.15
N MET A 103 16.24 4.56 7.91
CA MET A 103 16.06 4.38 9.34
C MET A 103 14.59 4.57 9.71
N PHE A 104 14.12 3.85 10.72
CA PHE A 104 12.77 4.02 11.24
C PHE A 104 12.77 4.63 12.63
N SER A 105 11.77 5.46 12.91
CA SER A 105 11.49 5.98 14.24
C SER A 105 9.99 6.16 14.46
N THR A 106 9.59 6.54 15.67
CA THR A 106 8.20 6.83 16.02
C THR A 106 8.15 8.14 16.79
N ASP A 107 7.20 9.01 16.46
CA ASP A 107 6.98 10.27 17.18
C ASP A 107 6.16 10.08 18.46
N MET A 108 5.93 11.18 19.19
CA MET A 108 5.09 11.18 20.40
C MET A 108 3.60 10.92 20.12
N SER A 109 3.19 10.98 18.85
CA SER A 109 1.82 10.72 18.40
C SER A 109 1.64 9.30 17.85
N ASN A 110 2.66 8.44 17.99
CA ASN A 110 2.72 7.08 17.46
C ASN A 110 2.68 6.99 15.92
N ASN A 111 2.99 8.07 15.20
CA ASN A 111 3.22 7.98 13.76
C ASN A 111 4.60 7.39 13.51
N VAL A 112 4.69 6.48 12.54
CA VAL A 112 5.97 5.93 12.12
C VAL A 112 6.63 6.90 11.15
N HIS A 113 7.92 7.13 11.34
CA HIS A 113 8.75 7.90 10.44
C HIS A 113 9.76 6.98 9.75
N VAL A 114 9.98 7.21 8.45
CA VAL A 114 11.14 6.66 7.74
C VAL A 114 12.04 7.80 7.30
N LEU A 115 13.31 7.70 7.68
CA LEU A 115 14.32 8.70 7.45
C LEU A 115 15.35 8.21 6.43
N TYR A 116 15.83 9.12 5.60
CA TYR A 116 16.96 8.90 4.70
C TYR A 116 17.92 10.08 4.81
N THR A 117 19.21 9.82 4.83
CA THR A 117 20.26 10.84 4.91
C THR A 117 21.14 10.83 3.67
N SER A 118 21.71 11.98 3.32
CA SER A 118 22.70 12.11 2.26
C SER A 118 23.77 13.13 2.67
N PRO A 119 25.07 12.77 2.59
CA PRO A 119 26.14 13.70 2.96
C PRO A 119 26.21 14.86 1.96
N THR A 120 26.61 16.02 2.47
CA THR A 120 26.93 17.21 1.68
C THR A 120 28.43 17.48 1.70
N ASP A 121 28.93 18.26 0.75
CA ASP A 121 30.37 18.54 0.60
C ASP A 121 31.00 19.20 1.83
N ASP A 122 30.21 19.91 2.64
CA ASP A 122 30.68 20.58 3.85
C ASP A 122 30.63 19.69 5.12
N GLY A 123 30.32 18.40 4.96
CA GLY A 123 30.28 17.42 6.05
C GLY A 123 28.97 17.38 6.83
N ARG A 124 27.96 18.17 6.46
CA ARG A 124 26.59 18.05 7.00
C ARG A 124 25.80 16.98 6.26
N PHE A 125 24.64 16.61 6.80
CA PHE A 125 23.71 15.67 6.18
C PHE A 125 22.41 16.38 5.83
N ARG A 126 21.94 16.15 4.61
CA ARG A 126 20.53 16.33 4.27
C ARG A 126 19.75 15.15 4.80
N THR A 127 18.57 15.41 5.34
CA THR A 127 17.70 14.41 5.92
C THR A 127 16.32 14.55 5.32
N VAL A 128 15.86 13.49 4.67
CA VAL A 128 14.45 13.30 4.34
C VAL A 128 13.79 12.62 5.53
N ASP A 129 12.71 13.20 6.03
CA ASP A 129 11.86 12.65 7.08
C ASP A 129 10.44 12.48 6.54
N VAL A 130 10.00 11.24 6.44
CA VAL A 130 8.70 10.87 5.89
C VAL A 130 7.82 10.32 7.01
N THR A 131 6.78 11.07 7.34
CA THR A 131 5.72 10.62 8.24
C THR A 131 4.80 9.66 7.50
N LEU A 132 4.63 8.45 8.04
CA LEU A 132 3.69 7.45 7.54
C LEU A 132 2.35 7.61 8.25
N GLN A 133 1.37 8.17 7.54
CA GLN A 133 0.02 8.37 8.06
C GLN A 133 -0.87 7.18 7.67
N CYS A 134 -1.30 6.40 8.66
CA CYS A 134 -2.22 5.28 8.45
C CYS A 134 -3.63 5.78 8.08
N ASP A 135 -4.12 5.37 6.92
CA ASP A 135 -5.53 5.44 6.53
C ASP A 135 -5.94 4.12 5.85
N PRO A 136 -6.71 3.24 6.51
CA PRO A 136 -7.15 1.96 5.95
C PRO A 136 -7.95 2.07 4.64
N ASN A 137 -8.47 3.24 4.30
CA ASN A 137 -9.25 3.46 3.08
C ASN A 137 -8.40 4.03 1.93
N SER A 138 -7.17 4.45 2.20
CA SER A 138 -6.26 5.02 1.20
C SER A 138 -5.54 3.91 0.44
N LEU A 139 -6.25 3.30 -0.51
CA LEU A 139 -5.75 2.22 -1.38
C LEU A 139 -4.56 2.68 -2.24
N GLU A 140 -4.64 3.91 -2.76
CA GLU A 140 -3.55 4.57 -3.46
C GLU A 140 -2.83 5.50 -2.48
N PRO A 141 -1.49 5.50 -2.45
CA PRO A 141 -0.76 6.35 -1.53
C PRO A 141 -0.81 7.82 -2.00
N ASN A 142 -1.14 8.72 -1.06
CA ASN A 142 -1.11 10.16 -1.29
C ASN A 142 0.10 10.76 -0.58
N ILE A 143 0.80 11.68 -1.25
CA ILE A 143 1.95 12.40 -0.68
C ILE A 143 1.62 13.88 -0.48
N GLN A 144 1.99 14.40 0.68
CA GLN A 144 2.04 15.82 0.99
C GLN A 144 3.50 16.23 1.19
N VAL A 145 3.93 17.27 0.46
CA VAL A 145 5.28 17.80 0.52
C VAL A 145 5.28 19.09 1.34
N PHE A 146 6.10 19.16 2.39
CA PHE A 146 6.31 20.38 3.17
C PHE A 146 7.61 21.10 2.81
N GLY A 147 8.50 20.44 2.06
CA GLY A 147 9.76 21.02 1.60
C GLY A 147 10.80 21.14 2.72
N GLU A 148 11.79 22.01 2.52
CA GLU A 148 12.84 22.24 3.51
C GLU A 148 12.30 22.98 4.75
N GLN A 149 12.48 22.40 5.94
CA GLN A 149 11.90 22.90 7.18
C GLN A 149 12.82 23.91 7.86
N GLY A 150 12.61 25.20 7.56
CA GLY A 150 13.37 26.28 8.16
C GLY A 150 14.65 26.63 7.39
N PHE A 151 15.24 27.76 7.73
CA PHE A 151 16.37 28.29 6.98
C PHE A 151 17.64 27.46 7.22
N ASN A 152 18.19 26.85 6.16
CA ASN A 152 19.43 26.07 6.19
C ASN A 152 19.37 24.87 7.15
N SER A 153 18.19 24.26 7.30
CA SER A 153 18.00 23.11 8.20
C SER A 153 18.46 21.80 7.58
N LEU A 154 18.53 21.72 6.25
CA LEU A 154 18.80 20.49 5.50
C LEU A 154 17.80 19.36 5.82
N LEU A 155 16.67 19.67 6.44
CA LEU A 155 15.61 18.74 6.81
C LEU A 155 14.43 18.91 5.85
N TYR A 156 14.08 17.86 5.12
CA TYR A 156 13.01 17.85 4.14
C TYR A 156 11.90 16.93 4.62
N THR A 157 10.71 17.47 4.86
CA THR A 157 9.61 16.69 5.45
C THR A 157 8.50 16.39 4.47
N PHE A 158 7.96 15.18 4.60
CA PHE A 158 6.90 14.64 3.77
C PHE A 158 5.91 13.90 4.66
N THR A 159 4.65 13.84 4.23
CA THR A 159 3.68 12.88 4.78
C THR A 159 3.18 12.00 3.66
N ILE A 160 3.22 10.69 3.86
CA ILE A 160 2.56 9.72 2.97
C ILE A 160 1.40 9.09 3.70
N THR A 161 0.20 9.28 3.15
CA THR A 161 -1.04 8.67 3.63
C THR A 161 -1.33 7.42 2.80
N SER A 162 -1.46 6.27 3.46
CA SER A 162 -1.77 5.01 2.80
C SER A 162 -2.30 3.96 3.78
N GLN A 163 -3.04 2.98 3.27
CA GLN A 163 -3.35 1.78 4.03
C GLN A 163 -2.08 1.01 4.45
N CYS A 164 -0.99 1.12 3.70
CA CYS A 164 0.26 0.40 4.00
C CYS A 164 1.09 1.04 5.12
N ALA A 165 0.77 2.27 5.51
CA ALA A 165 1.28 2.86 6.73
C ALA A 165 0.61 2.26 7.99
N CYS A 166 -0.50 1.54 7.84
CA CYS A 166 -1.16 0.86 8.95
C CYS A 166 -0.45 -0.45 9.30
N PRO A 167 -0.15 -0.70 10.59
CA PRO A 167 0.46 -1.95 11.02
C PRO A 167 -0.36 -3.18 10.59
N GLY A 168 0.30 -4.17 10.00
CA GLY A 168 -0.28 -5.46 9.63
C GLY A 168 -1.10 -5.47 8.33
N VAL A 169 -1.27 -4.33 7.64
CA VAL A 169 -2.13 -4.26 6.44
C VAL A 169 -1.41 -4.69 5.16
N CYS A 170 -0.18 -4.22 4.94
CA CYS A 170 0.58 -4.49 3.70
C CYS A 170 1.80 -5.40 3.90
N ALA A 171 1.92 -6.03 5.07
CA ALA A 171 3.02 -6.95 5.35
C ALA A 171 3.06 -8.10 4.33
N THR A 172 4.14 -8.16 3.54
CA THR A 172 4.44 -9.30 2.66
C THR A 172 4.89 -10.55 3.45
N ASN A 173 4.97 -10.41 4.79
CA ASN A 173 5.00 -11.42 5.85
C ASN A 173 6.25 -12.31 5.96
N PRO A 174 6.65 -12.62 7.21
CA PRO A 174 6.82 -14.00 7.64
C PRO A 174 5.71 -14.33 8.66
N ASN A 175 4.49 -14.53 8.16
CA ASN A 175 3.28 -15.06 8.81
C ASN A 175 2.84 -14.51 10.19
N PRO A 176 1.51 -14.44 10.45
CA PRO A 176 1.01 -14.47 11.81
C PRO A 176 1.47 -15.78 12.48
N ILE A 177 2.24 -15.66 13.55
CA ILE A 177 2.52 -16.79 14.43
C ILE A 177 1.24 -17.04 15.23
N ASP A 178 0.50 -18.10 14.91
CA ASP A 178 -0.46 -18.70 15.84
C ASP A 178 0.26 -18.95 17.18
N PRO A 179 -0.34 -18.74 18.36
CA PRO A 179 0.24 -19.12 19.65
C PRO A 179 0.81 -20.56 19.73
N SER A 180 0.51 -21.42 18.74
CA SER A 180 1.03 -22.76 18.52
C SER A 180 2.32 -22.86 17.68
N GLY A 181 2.92 -21.73 17.26
CA GLY A 181 4.20 -21.70 16.52
C GLY A 181 4.13 -22.17 15.07
N LYS A 182 2.94 -22.16 14.44
CA LYS A 182 2.74 -22.68 13.08
C LYS A 182 2.62 -21.54 12.05
N VAL A 183 3.38 -21.69 10.98
CA VAL A 183 3.46 -20.83 9.80
C VAL A 183 2.11 -20.81 9.05
N VAL A 184 1.31 -19.75 9.19
CA VAL A 184 0.06 -19.53 8.42
C VAL A 184 0.36 -18.74 7.14
N ILE A 185 0.61 -19.45 6.04
CA ILE A 185 0.89 -18.84 4.73
C ILE A 185 -0.38 -18.13 4.21
N THR A 186 -0.44 -16.80 4.31
CA THR A 186 -1.38 -16.00 3.53
C THR A 186 -0.75 -15.76 2.16
N THR A 187 -1.22 -16.54 1.19
CA THR A 187 -0.78 -16.46 -0.20
C THR A 187 -1.14 -15.09 -0.80
N GLU A 188 -0.23 -14.58 -1.63
CA GLU A 188 -0.33 -13.31 -2.34
C GLU A 188 -1.69 -13.12 -3.04
N ALA A 189 -2.03 -11.85 -3.32
CA ALA A 189 -3.17 -11.46 -4.15
C ALA A 189 -3.00 -11.96 -5.60
N GLY A 190 -3.11 -13.27 -5.79
CA GLY A 190 -3.32 -13.89 -7.08
C GLY A 190 -4.65 -13.41 -7.65
N ILE A 191 -4.64 -13.13 -8.95
CA ILE A 191 -5.84 -12.88 -9.75
C ILE A 191 -6.93 -13.87 -9.28
N SER A 192 -8.05 -13.32 -8.78
CA SER A 192 -9.15 -14.12 -8.25
C SER A 192 -9.46 -15.28 -9.19
N SER A 193 -9.66 -16.48 -8.64
CA SER A 193 -9.97 -17.69 -9.43
C SER A 193 -11.11 -17.46 -10.43
N GLY A 194 -12.06 -16.59 -10.09
CA GLY A 194 -13.12 -16.15 -11.00
C GLY A 194 -12.59 -15.39 -12.23
N THR A 195 -11.61 -14.51 -12.05
CA THR A 195 -11.01 -13.74 -13.14
C THR A 195 -10.17 -14.62 -14.06
N ILE A 196 -9.44 -15.61 -13.53
CA ILE A 196 -8.71 -16.61 -14.33
C ILE A 196 -9.69 -17.41 -15.20
N LEU A 197 -10.79 -17.90 -14.61
CA LEU A 197 -11.83 -18.62 -15.35
C LEU A 197 -12.47 -17.76 -16.43
N CYS A 198 -12.75 -16.48 -16.15
CA CYS A 198 -13.28 -15.54 -17.14
C CYS A 198 -12.33 -15.34 -18.33
N ILE A 199 -11.03 -15.17 -18.08
CA ILE A 199 -10.03 -14.99 -19.14
C ILE A 199 -9.95 -16.24 -20.03
N ILE A 200 -9.86 -17.43 -19.43
CA ILE A 200 -9.81 -18.70 -20.17
C ILE A 200 -11.06 -18.88 -21.04
N ALA A 201 -12.24 -18.63 -20.47
CA ALA A 201 -13.50 -18.76 -21.18
C ALA A 201 -13.61 -17.76 -22.35
N LEU A 202 -13.17 -16.52 -22.17
CA LEU A 202 -13.26 -15.47 -23.19
C LEU A 202 -12.31 -15.74 -24.34
N VAL A 203 -11.05 -16.09 -24.06
CA VAL A 203 -10.07 -16.46 -25.10
C VAL A 203 -10.51 -17.73 -25.84
N GLY A 204 -10.98 -18.74 -25.11
CA GLY A 204 -11.52 -19.96 -25.70
C GLY A 204 -12.72 -19.71 -26.62
N ALA A 205 -13.63 -18.81 -26.24
CA ALA A 205 -14.77 -18.41 -27.06
C ALA A 205 -14.34 -17.73 -28.36
N VAL A 206 -13.35 -16.83 -28.33
CA VAL A 206 -12.81 -16.15 -29.52
C VAL A 206 -12.17 -17.16 -30.47
N VAL A 207 -11.34 -18.07 -29.96
CA VAL A 207 -10.70 -19.11 -30.77
C VAL A 207 -11.73 -20.05 -31.38
N TYR A 208 -12.74 -20.46 -30.60
CA TYR A 208 -13.81 -21.34 -31.07
C TYR A 208 -14.66 -20.69 -32.16
N VAL A 209 -15.10 -19.45 -31.95
CA VAL A 209 -15.92 -18.71 -32.93
C VAL A 209 -15.09 -18.39 -34.17
N GLY A 210 -13.86 -17.88 -34.02
CA GLY A 210 -12.98 -17.56 -35.13
C GLY A 210 -12.58 -18.77 -35.98
N GLY A 211 -12.13 -19.85 -35.33
CA GLY A 211 -11.78 -21.10 -35.99
C GLY A 211 -12.99 -21.77 -36.64
N GLY A 212 -14.12 -21.79 -35.95
CA GLY A 212 -15.36 -22.36 -36.49
C GLY A 212 -15.94 -21.55 -37.66
N MET A 213 -15.90 -20.22 -37.61
CA MET A 213 -16.28 -19.36 -38.74
C MET A 213 -15.37 -19.60 -39.95
N THR A 214 -14.05 -19.69 -39.73
CA THR A 214 -13.08 -19.99 -40.79
C THR A 214 -13.36 -21.35 -41.42
N TYR A 215 -13.61 -22.38 -40.60
CA TYR A 215 -13.95 -23.71 -41.07
C TYR A 215 -15.27 -23.74 -41.88
N MET A 216 -16.34 -23.12 -41.37
CA MET A 216 -17.63 -23.07 -42.07
C MET A 216 -17.56 -22.27 -43.38
N ARG A 217 -16.75 -21.21 -43.42
CA ARG A 217 -16.54 -20.42 -44.63
C ARG A 217 -15.79 -21.21 -45.71
N VAL A 218 -14.68 -21.84 -45.34
CA VAL A 218 -13.76 -22.48 -46.30
C VAL A 218 -14.23 -23.86 -46.72
N ARG A 219 -14.78 -24.66 -45.80
CA ARG A 219 -15.18 -26.06 -46.10
C ARG A 219 -16.65 -26.21 -46.45
N LYS A 220 -17.52 -25.35 -45.92
CA LYS A 220 -18.98 -25.47 -46.10
C LYS A 220 -19.59 -24.34 -46.93
N ASN A 221 -18.79 -23.39 -47.44
CA ASN A 221 -19.22 -22.22 -48.20
C ASN A 221 -20.38 -21.45 -47.53
N ALA A 222 -20.49 -21.53 -46.20
CA ALA A 222 -21.52 -20.81 -45.45
C ALA A 222 -21.25 -19.30 -45.52
N ALA A 223 -22.33 -18.51 -45.49
CA ALA A 223 -22.28 -17.05 -45.53
C ALA A 223 -23.25 -16.44 -44.52
N GLY A 224 -22.92 -15.23 -44.05
CA GLY A 224 -23.71 -14.50 -43.06
C GLY A 224 -23.81 -15.23 -41.71
N VAL A 225 -24.98 -15.15 -41.07
CA VAL A 225 -25.22 -15.68 -39.71
C VAL A 225 -25.10 -17.22 -39.65
N GLY A 226 -25.14 -17.90 -40.79
CA GLY A 226 -24.91 -19.35 -40.90
C GLY A 226 -23.46 -19.77 -40.68
N MET A 227 -22.52 -18.82 -40.56
CA MET A 227 -21.11 -19.10 -40.27
C MET A 227 -20.82 -19.29 -38.78
N LEU A 228 -21.73 -18.88 -37.89
CA LEU A 228 -21.55 -18.96 -36.45
C LEU A 228 -21.78 -20.40 -35.97
N PRO A 229 -20.76 -21.07 -35.39
CA PRO A 229 -20.93 -22.42 -34.84
C PRO A 229 -21.91 -22.41 -33.67
N HIS A 230 -22.87 -23.33 -33.65
CA HIS A 230 -23.89 -23.44 -32.59
C HIS A 230 -24.56 -22.10 -32.25
N LYS A 231 -25.05 -21.40 -33.28
CA LYS A 231 -25.66 -20.06 -33.16
C LYS A 231 -26.71 -19.92 -32.05
N GLU A 232 -27.48 -20.97 -31.78
CA GLU A 232 -28.56 -20.95 -30.78
C GLU A 232 -28.00 -20.83 -29.36
N PHE A 233 -26.86 -21.47 -29.10
CA PHE A 233 -26.16 -21.35 -27.83
C PHE A 233 -25.69 -19.89 -27.60
N TRP A 234 -25.02 -19.29 -28.58
CA TRP A 234 -24.50 -17.92 -28.47
C TRP A 234 -25.60 -16.87 -28.39
N ALA A 235 -26.72 -17.07 -29.11
CA ALA A 235 -27.87 -16.19 -29.06
C ALA A 235 -28.62 -16.24 -27.70
N ALA A 236 -28.50 -17.34 -26.95
CA ALA A 236 -29.13 -17.49 -25.64
C ALA A 236 -28.36 -16.79 -24.50
N ILE A 237 -27.07 -16.49 -24.68
CA ILE A 237 -26.19 -15.94 -23.62
C ILE A 237 -26.71 -14.63 -23.02
N PRO A 238 -27.14 -13.61 -23.78
CA PRO A 238 -27.66 -12.36 -23.20
C PRO A 238 -28.90 -12.59 -22.32
N GLY A 239 -29.76 -13.53 -22.71
CA GLY A 239 -30.94 -13.92 -21.93
C GLY A 239 -30.56 -14.61 -20.62
N LEU A 240 -29.58 -15.52 -20.67
CA LEU A 240 -29.04 -16.22 -19.51
C LEU A 240 -28.38 -15.25 -18.51
N ILE A 241 -27.60 -14.27 -18.99
CA ILE A 241 -26.97 -13.24 -18.14
C ILE A 241 -28.04 -12.39 -17.44
N LYS A 242 -29.06 -11.94 -18.18
CA LYS A 242 -30.16 -11.17 -17.61
C LYS A 242 -30.90 -11.98 -16.53
N ALA A 243 -31.18 -13.26 -16.77
CA ALA A 243 -31.85 -14.12 -15.80
C ALA A 243 -31.00 -14.30 -14.52
N GLY A 244 -29.69 -14.51 -14.66
CA GLY A 244 -28.76 -14.59 -13.54
C GLY A 244 -28.67 -13.29 -12.74
N ALA A 245 -28.56 -12.14 -13.42
CA ALA A 245 -28.51 -10.83 -12.78
C ALA A 245 -29.80 -10.51 -12.00
N VAL A 246 -30.96 -10.83 -12.58
CA VAL A 246 -32.27 -10.64 -11.92
C VAL A 246 -32.41 -11.55 -10.70
N PHE A 247 -31.99 -12.82 -10.79
CA PHE A 247 -32.02 -13.75 -9.67
C PHE A 247 -31.14 -13.27 -8.49
N THR A 248 -29.91 -12.86 -8.79
CA THR A 248 -28.98 -12.33 -7.78
C THR A 248 -29.51 -11.04 -7.17
N TYR A 249 -30.03 -10.11 -7.99
CA TYR A 249 -30.64 -8.87 -7.52
C TYR A 249 -31.84 -9.13 -6.60
N GLN A 250 -32.73 -10.05 -6.96
CA GLN A 250 -33.89 -10.43 -6.15
C GLN A 250 -33.50 -11.08 -4.82
N LYS A 251 -32.47 -11.93 -4.80
CA LYS A 251 -31.95 -12.55 -3.57
C LYS A 251 -31.28 -11.54 -2.64
N ILE A 252 -30.53 -10.57 -3.18
CA ILE A 252 -29.90 -9.50 -2.39
C ILE A 252 -30.96 -8.57 -1.80
N ARG A 253 -31.96 -8.15 -2.60
CA ARG A 253 -33.07 -7.32 -2.09
C ARG A 253 -33.94 -8.06 -1.07
N GLY A 254 -34.21 -9.34 -1.29
CA GLY A 254 -34.97 -10.18 -0.35
C GLY A 254 -34.31 -10.38 1.01
N LYS A 255 -32.98 -10.22 1.10
CA LYS A 255 -32.26 -10.18 2.39
C LYS A 255 -32.35 -8.83 3.12
N ILE A 256 -32.63 -7.73 2.40
CA ILE A 256 -32.79 -6.38 2.98
C ILE A 256 -34.21 -6.20 3.53
N SER A 257 -35.21 -6.85 2.92
CA SER A 257 -36.57 -6.93 3.47
C SER A 257 -36.67 -8.14 4.39
N GLY A 258 -36.28 -7.99 5.66
CA GLY A 258 -36.55 -8.99 6.68
C GLY A 258 -38.06 -9.25 6.79
N GLN A 259 -38.53 -10.35 6.21
CA GLN A 259 -39.75 -11.00 6.65
C GLN A 259 -39.44 -12.47 6.94
N GLU A 260 -39.40 -12.71 8.24
CA GLU A 260 -39.74 -13.95 8.91
C GLU A 260 -40.88 -14.67 8.18
N TYR A 261 -40.63 -15.87 7.69
CA TYR A 261 -41.68 -16.85 7.38
C TYR A 261 -41.35 -18.13 8.15
N SER A 262 -41.94 -18.22 9.34
CA SER A 262 -42.15 -19.48 10.04
C SER A 262 -43.14 -20.35 9.27
N SER A 263 -42.78 -21.63 9.14
CA SER A 263 -43.64 -22.82 9.08
C SER A 263 -44.92 -22.79 8.24
N ILE A 264 -44.92 -23.56 7.15
CA ILE A 264 -45.77 -24.77 7.02
C ILE A 264 -44.92 -25.86 6.35
#